data_AF-A0A1Q3F664-F1
#
_entry.id   AF-A0A1Q3F664-F1
#
_cell.length_a   1.000
_cell.length_b   1.000
_cell.length_c   1.000
_cell.angle_alpha   90.00
_cell.angle_beta   90.00
_cell.angle_gamma   90.00
#
_symmetry.space_group_name_H-M   'P 1'
#
loop_
_entity.id
_entity.type
_entity.pdbx_description
1 polymer ?
#
loop_
_entity_poly.entity_id
_entity_poly.type
_entity_poly.pdbx_seq_one_letter_code
_entity_poly.pdbx_strand_id
1 'polypeptide(L)'
;MDFQNRAGGKTGGGGVASWSESNRDRRERLRQLALETIDLNKDPYFMKNHLGSYECKLCLTLHNNEGSYLAHTQGKKHQANLARRAAKEAKEAPSSMQPEKPRIEPKKFVKIGRPGYRVTKQRDPDNHQQSLLFQIDYPEITDGIIPRHRFMSAYEQKIEPPDRKWQYLLFAAEPYETIAFKVPSREVEKTEGKFWTHWNKDTKQFFLQFSFKLEPKIIPPPPPNMRMPHPGRAMFNPAMGVVPVPPHM
;
A
#
# COMPACT_ATOMS: atom_id res chain seq x y z
N MET A 1 75.36 54.06 -12.64
CA MET A 1 74.61 52.82 -12.90
C MET A 1 73.13 53.12 -12.83
N ASP A 2 72.40 52.89 -13.91
CA ASP A 2 70.96 53.08 -14.02
C ASP A 2 70.20 51.97 -13.27
N PHE A 3 69.36 52.35 -12.30
CA PHE A 3 68.61 51.42 -11.44
C PHE A 3 67.14 51.22 -11.89
N GLN A 4 66.75 51.77 -13.04
CA GLN A 4 65.34 51.89 -13.42
C GLN A 4 64.67 50.61 -13.96
N ASN A 5 65.43 49.57 -14.31
CA ASN A 5 64.89 48.34 -14.92
C ASN A 5 65.23 47.04 -14.16
N ARG A 6 65.40 47.09 -12.83
CA ARG A 6 65.52 45.86 -12.04
C ARG A 6 64.13 45.42 -11.60
N ALA A 7 63.67 44.27 -12.09
CA ALA A 7 62.46 43.60 -11.60
C ALA A 7 62.63 43.27 -10.11
N GLY A 8 62.35 44.25 -9.27
CA GLY A 8 62.55 44.20 -7.83
C GLY A 8 61.34 43.57 -7.15
N GLY A 9 61.48 42.32 -6.73
CA GLY A 9 60.69 41.82 -5.61
C GLY A 9 61.08 42.63 -4.36
N LYS A 10 60.11 43.32 -3.74
CA LYS A 10 60.34 44.04 -2.48
C LYS A 10 60.78 43.02 -1.41
N THR A 11 61.84 43.30 -0.67
CA THR A 11 62.26 42.48 0.47
C THR A 11 61.13 42.42 1.49
N GLY A 12 60.57 41.23 1.72
CA GLY A 12 59.41 41.00 2.58
C GLY A 12 58.06 40.92 1.85
N GLY A 13 57.99 41.24 0.55
CA GLY A 13 56.86 40.91 -0.31
C GLY A 13 57.14 39.54 -0.92
N GLY A 14 56.48 38.48 -0.43
CA GLY A 14 56.64 37.13 -0.96
C GLY A 14 56.75 37.11 -2.49
N GLY A 15 57.74 36.39 -3.02
CA GLY A 15 58.14 36.45 -4.42
C GLY A 15 56.98 36.28 -5.41
N VAL A 16 57.18 36.73 -6.65
CA VAL A 16 56.19 36.56 -7.72
C VAL A 16 55.85 35.08 -7.83
N ALA A 17 54.59 34.72 -7.55
CA ALA A 17 54.12 33.35 -7.59
C ALA A 17 54.48 32.72 -8.94
N SER A 18 55.01 31.51 -8.89
CA SER A 18 55.36 30.78 -10.11
C SER A 18 54.12 30.60 -11.00
N TRP A 19 54.32 30.42 -12.30
CA TRP A 19 53.21 30.23 -13.25
C TRP A 19 52.32 29.03 -12.88
N SER A 20 52.90 27.99 -12.29
CA SER A 20 52.18 26.82 -11.78
C SER A 20 51.30 27.14 -10.57
N GLU A 21 51.79 27.94 -9.61
CA GLU A 21 51.04 28.37 -8.44
C GLU A 21 49.88 29.28 -8.81
N SER A 22 50.12 30.26 -9.70
CA SER A 22 49.08 31.16 -10.21
C SER A 22 47.96 30.40 -10.94
N ASN A 23 48.30 29.34 -11.69
CA ASN A 23 47.32 28.50 -12.37
C ASN A 23 46.57 27.55 -11.43
N ARG A 24 47.18 27.17 -10.30
CA ARG A 24 46.51 26.37 -9.27
C ARG A 24 45.49 27.22 -8.52
N ASP A 25 45.89 28.41 -8.08
CA ASP A 25 45.01 29.38 -7.43
C ASP A 25 43.82 29.77 -8.32
N ARG A 26 44.09 30.07 -9.60
CA ARG A 26 43.02 30.34 -10.58
C ARG A 26 42.01 29.19 -10.69
N ARG A 27 42.47 27.93 -10.75
CA ARG A 27 41.59 26.75 -10.85
C ARG A 27 40.77 26.55 -9.58
N GLU A 28 41.37 26.76 -8.42
CA GLU A 28 40.69 26.63 -7.12
C GLU A 28 39.63 27.71 -6.94
N ARG A 29 39.94 28.95 -7.32
CA ARG A 29 38.98 30.07 -7.30
C ARG A 29 37.80 29.85 -8.25
N LEU A 30 38.06 29.40 -9.48
CA LEU A 30 36.99 29.06 -10.43
C LEU A 30 36.08 27.94 -9.91
N ARG A 31 36.65 26.97 -9.18
CA ARG A 31 35.87 25.91 -8.53
C ARG A 31 34.99 26.46 -7.40
N GLN A 32 35.50 27.37 -6.57
CA GLN A 32 34.73 28.00 -5.50
C GLN A 32 33.56 28.81 -6.07
N LEU A 33 33.81 29.64 -7.09
CA LEU A 33 32.76 30.39 -7.79
C LEU A 33 31.67 29.46 -8.36
N ALA A 34 32.05 28.33 -8.93
CA ALA A 34 31.08 27.35 -9.45
C ALA A 34 30.23 26.72 -8.33
N LEU A 35 30.84 26.37 -7.19
CA LEU A 35 30.14 25.82 -6.02
C LEU A 35 29.19 26.83 -5.37
N GLU A 36 29.51 28.12 -5.40
CA GLU A 36 28.62 29.18 -4.92
C GLU A 36 27.37 29.31 -5.81
N THR A 37 27.50 29.05 -7.12
CA THR A 37 26.38 29.18 -8.07
C THR A 37 25.48 27.95 -8.18
N ILE A 38 26.01 26.76 -7.90
CA ILE A 38 25.30 25.48 -8.10
C ILE A 38 25.30 24.69 -6.80
N ASP A 39 24.13 24.56 -6.18
CA ASP A 39 23.92 23.67 -5.03
C ASP A 39 23.83 22.21 -5.51
N LEU A 40 24.90 21.46 -5.28
CA LEU A 40 25.02 20.04 -5.64
C LEU A 40 23.95 19.15 -4.99
N ASN A 41 23.42 19.54 -3.83
CA ASN A 41 22.39 18.74 -3.15
C ASN A 41 21.04 18.81 -3.86
N LYS A 42 20.81 19.80 -4.72
CA LYS A 42 19.59 19.94 -5.53
C LYS A 42 19.61 19.08 -6.79
N ASP A 43 20.77 18.54 -7.17
CA ASP A 43 20.88 17.64 -8.32
C ASP A 43 20.35 16.23 -7.94
N PRO A 44 19.24 15.75 -8.55
CA PRO A 44 18.66 14.44 -8.23
C PRO A 44 19.63 13.26 -8.48
N TYR A 45 20.62 13.45 -9.36
CA TYR A 45 21.56 12.43 -9.77
C TYR A 45 22.88 12.43 -8.98
N PHE A 46 23.11 13.44 -8.15
CA PHE A 46 24.27 13.51 -7.28
C PHE A 46 24.13 12.53 -6.10
N MET A 47 25.23 11.88 -5.73
CA MET A 47 25.34 11.04 -4.54
C MET A 47 26.75 11.10 -3.97
N LYS A 48 26.87 11.09 -2.64
CA LYS A 48 28.13 10.88 -1.95
C LYS A 48 28.16 9.46 -1.40
N ASN A 49 29.19 8.72 -1.75
CA ASN A 49 29.40 7.38 -1.24
C ASN A 49 29.88 7.38 0.21
N HIS A 50 29.65 6.26 0.88
CA HIS A 50 30.23 5.93 2.18
C HIS A 50 31.77 6.03 2.24
N LEU A 51 32.46 5.91 1.10
CA LEU A 51 33.92 6.05 0.98
C LEU A 51 34.38 7.49 0.70
N GLY A 52 33.46 8.46 0.68
CA GLY A 52 33.77 9.87 0.43
C GLY A 52 33.92 10.27 -1.05
N SER A 53 33.85 9.31 -1.98
CA SER A 53 33.79 9.58 -3.43
C SER A 53 32.42 10.11 -3.87
N TYR A 54 32.38 10.82 -4.99
CA TYR A 54 31.15 11.38 -5.56
C TYR A 54 30.70 10.54 -6.75
N GLU A 55 29.40 10.30 -6.89
CA GLU A 55 28.83 9.50 -7.98
C GLU A 55 27.75 10.25 -8.73
N CYS A 56 27.67 9.97 -10.04
CA CYS A 56 26.56 10.35 -10.89
C CYS A 56 25.64 9.15 -11.15
N LYS A 57 24.47 9.11 -10.50
CA LYS A 57 23.47 8.04 -10.68
C LYS A 57 22.94 7.93 -12.11
N LEU A 58 22.97 9.02 -12.88
CA LEU A 58 22.54 9.02 -14.28
C LEU A 58 23.53 8.30 -15.20
N CYS A 59 24.84 8.46 -14.94
CA CYS A 59 25.89 7.95 -15.80
C CYS A 59 26.67 6.76 -15.23
N LEU A 60 26.44 6.42 -13.95
CA LEU A 60 27.19 5.41 -13.19
C LEU A 60 28.70 5.67 -13.22
N THR A 61 29.08 6.93 -13.03
CA THR A 61 30.49 7.37 -13.02
C THR A 61 30.90 7.82 -11.63
N LEU A 62 32.10 7.41 -11.24
CA LEU A 62 32.78 7.81 -10.01
C LEU A 62 33.63 9.06 -10.25
N HIS A 63 33.61 10.00 -9.31
CA HIS A 63 34.36 11.25 -9.33
C HIS A 63 35.10 11.42 -8.02
N ASN A 64 36.39 11.75 -8.11
CA ASN A 64 37.26 11.90 -6.93
C ASN A 64 37.01 13.22 -6.19
N ASN A 65 36.44 14.22 -6.87
CA ASN A 65 36.15 15.52 -6.29
C ASN A 65 34.86 16.10 -6.89
N GLU A 66 34.22 17.00 -6.14
CA GLU A 66 32.97 17.67 -6.56
C GLU A 66 33.15 18.46 -7.86
N GLY A 67 34.34 19.03 -8.08
CA GLY A 67 34.65 19.73 -9.31
C GLY A 67 34.65 18.81 -10.55
N SER A 68 35.14 17.58 -10.42
CA SER A 68 35.06 16.56 -11.48
C SER A 68 33.62 16.15 -11.76
N TYR A 69 32.77 16.07 -10.71
CA TYR A 69 31.34 15.84 -10.88
C TYR A 69 30.66 17.01 -11.62
N LEU A 70 30.91 18.26 -11.23
CA LEU A 70 30.36 19.45 -11.90
C LEU A 70 30.80 19.55 -13.38
N ALA A 71 32.07 19.27 -13.67
CA ALA A 71 32.54 19.23 -15.05
C ALA A 71 31.88 18.09 -15.85
N HIS A 72 31.57 16.98 -15.19
CA HIS A 72 30.89 15.84 -15.80
C HIS A 72 29.43 16.14 -16.16
N THR A 73 28.67 16.85 -15.32
CA THR A 73 27.26 17.19 -15.60
C THR A 73 27.12 18.10 -16.82
N GLN A 74 28.11 18.96 -17.06
CA GLN A 74 28.20 19.79 -18.27
C GLN A 74 28.71 19.03 -19.50
N GLY A 75 29.15 17.78 -19.33
CA GLY A 75 29.69 16.95 -20.41
C GLY A 75 28.61 16.40 -21.34
N LYS A 76 28.95 16.24 -22.63
CA LYS A 76 28.03 15.73 -23.68
C LYS A 76 27.42 14.37 -23.33
N LYS A 77 28.18 13.47 -22.70
CA LYS A 77 27.71 12.13 -22.31
C LYS A 77 26.58 12.21 -21.28
N HIS A 78 26.72 13.09 -20.29
CA HIS A 78 25.72 13.29 -19.25
C HIS A 78 24.43 13.88 -19.86
N GLN A 79 24.56 14.93 -20.67
CA GLN A 79 23.43 15.55 -21.37
C GLN A 79 22.69 14.58 -22.30
N ALA A 80 23.41 13.74 -23.04
CA ALA A 80 22.81 12.70 -23.89
C ALA A 80 22.09 11.62 -23.09
N ASN A 81 22.58 11.25 -21.91
CA ASN A 81 21.88 10.31 -21.01
C ASN A 81 20.61 10.92 -20.43
N LEU A 82 20.64 12.22 -20.12
CA LEU A 82 19.48 12.95 -19.61
C LEU A 82 18.38 13.02 -20.67
N ALA A 83 18.74 13.37 -21.92
CA ALA A 83 17.82 13.35 -23.04
C ALA A 83 17.23 11.95 -23.32
N ARG A 84 18.06 10.90 -23.24
CA ARG A 84 17.59 9.51 -23.39
C ARG A 84 16.64 9.09 -22.27
N ARG A 85 16.90 9.50 -21.03
CA ARG A 85 16.01 9.24 -19.89
C ARG A 85 14.70 9.99 -20.06
N ALA A 86 14.72 11.28 -20.40
CA ALA A 86 13.52 12.06 -20.67
C ALA A 86 12.68 11.44 -21.80
N ALA A 87 13.31 10.96 -22.87
CA ALA A 87 12.61 10.28 -23.97
C ALA A 87 12.01 8.92 -23.55
N LYS A 88 12.68 8.18 -22.66
CA LYS A 88 12.17 6.92 -22.11
C LYS A 88 11.03 7.16 -21.13
N GLU A 89 11.18 8.12 -20.22
CA GLU A 89 10.12 8.55 -19.29
C GLU A 89 8.92 9.12 -20.04
N ALA A 90 9.10 9.83 -21.15
CA ALA A 90 7.98 10.27 -22.00
C ALA A 90 7.26 9.11 -22.70
N LYS A 91 7.94 7.97 -22.94
CA LYS A 91 7.36 6.76 -23.54
C LYS A 91 6.74 5.81 -22.51
N GLU A 92 7.34 5.70 -21.33
CA GLU A 92 6.89 4.88 -20.20
C GLU A 92 5.93 5.62 -19.28
N ALA A 93 5.86 6.95 -19.36
CA ALA A 93 4.73 7.71 -18.84
C ALA A 93 3.50 7.01 -19.38
N PRO A 94 2.64 6.45 -18.50
CA PRO A 94 1.48 5.72 -18.94
C PRO A 94 0.77 6.63 -19.94
N SER A 95 0.37 6.08 -21.08
CA SER A 95 -0.51 6.76 -22.01
C SER A 95 -1.81 7.09 -21.28
N SER A 96 -1.78 8.18 -20.52
CA SER A 96 -2.88 8.87 -19.90
C SER A 96 -3.40 9.93 -20.87
N MET A 97 -3.25 9.67 -22.17
CA MET A 97 -4.27 9.98 -23.15
C MET A 97 -5.41 8.95 -23.09
N GLN A 98 -5.79 8.52 -21.88
CA GLN A 98 -7.23 8.38 -21.65
C GLN A 98 -7.77 9.81 -21.68
N PRO A 99 -8.91 10.08 -22.34
CA PRO A 99 -9.56 11.38 -22.21
C PRO A 99 -9.63 11.69 -20.72
N GLU A 100 -9.09 12.84 -20.33
CA GLU A 100 -9.03 13.29 -18.95
C GLU A 100 -10.44 13.13 -18.40
N LYS A 101 -10.68 12.07 -17.61
CA LYS A 101 -11.96 11.90 -16.95
C LYS A 101 -12.11 13.18 -16.15
N PRO A 102 -13.18 13.97 -16.39
CA PRO A 102 -13.32 15.27 -15.78
C PRO A 102 -13.02 15.10 -14.31
N ARG A 103 -12.00 15.81 -13.84
CA ARG A 103 -11.59 15.75 -12.45
C ARG A 103 -12.70 16.46 -11.68
N ILE A 104 -13.76 15.71 -11.37
CA ILE A 104 -14.90 16.21 -10.61
C ILE A 104 -14.33 16.57 -9.25
N GLU A 105 -14.17 17.86 -9.02
CA GLU A 105 -13.79 18.35 -7.70
C GLU A 105 -14.87 17.87 -6.72
N PRO A 106 -14.49 17.04 -5.72
CA PRO A 106 -15.47 16.56 -4.77
C PRO A 106 -16.04 17.77 -4.03
N LYS A 107 -17.36 17.95 -4.13
CA LYS A 107 -18.06 19.01 -3.41
C LYS A 107 -17.78 18.83 -1.92
N LYS A 108 -17.29 19.89 -1.27
CA LYS A 108 -17.07 19.92 0.17
C LYS A 108 -18.37 20.35 0.84
N PHE A 109 -18.97 19.45 1.60
CA PHE A 109 -20.19 19.70 2.36
C PHE A 109 -19.97 19.38 3.84
N VAL A 110 -20.75 20.04 4.71
CA VAL A 110 -20.76 19.76 6.14
C VAL A 110 -21.56 18.47 6.37
N LYS A 111 -20.96 17.50 7.05
CA LYS A 111 -21.65 16.23 7.34
C LYS A 111 -22.56 16.39 8.54
N ILE A 112 -23.81 15.98 8.39
CA ILE A 112 -24.85 16.14 9.43
C ILE A 112 -24.86 15.01 10.47
N GLY A 113 -24.12 13.92 10.20
CA GLY A 113 -24.01 12.78 11.11
C GLY A 113 -24.33 11.45 10.43
N ARG A 114 -24.63 10.42 11.23
CA ARG A 114 -24.90 9.06 10.75
C ARG A 114 -26.39 8.88 10.45
N PRO A 115 -26.75 8.23 9.33
CA PRO A 115 -28.14 7.94 8.99
C PRO A 115 -28.71 6.84 9.88
N GLY A 116 -30.03 6.83 10.05
CA GLY A 116 -30.75 5.75 10.72
C GLY A 116 -30.73 4.47 9.88
N TYR A 117 -30.64 3.30 10.52
CA TYR A 117 -30.63 2.04 9.78
C TYR A 117 -31.37 0.92 10.52
N ARG A 118 -31.92 -0.02 9.74
CA ARG A 118 -32.48 -1.28 10.21
C ARG A 118 -31.93 -2.41 9.35
N VAL A 119 -31.45 -3.47 10.00
CA VAL A 119 -30.94 -4.66 9.32
C VAL A 119 -31.79 -5.84 9.71
N THR A 120 -32.39 -6.50 8.72
CA THR A 120 -33.22 -7.69 8.92
C THR A 120 -32.52 -8.89 8.31
N LYS A 121 -32.23 -9.88 9.15
CA LYS A 121 -31.71 -11.18 8.70
C LYS A 121 -32.90 -12.05 8.33
N GLN A 122 -32.91 -12.55 7.11
CA GLN A 122 -33.98 -13.37 6.58
C GLN A 122 -33.42 -14.74 6.19
N ARG A 123 -34.30 -15.73 6.19
CA ARG A 123 -34.00 -17.07 5.71
C ARG A 123 -35.17 -17.51 4.85
N ASP A 124 -34.88 -17.83 3.61
CA ASP A 124 -35.86 -18.34 2.66
C ASP A 124 -36.37 -19.71 3.18
N PRO A 125 -37.70 -19.91 3.29
CA PRO A 125 -38.27 -21.13 3.84
C PRO A 125 -37.97 -22.38 3.00
N ASP A 126 -37.88 -22.26 1.67
CA ASP A 126 -37.81 -23.42 0.79
C ASP A 126 -36.39 -24.00 0.70
N ASN A 127 -35.42 -23.13 0.44
CA ASN A 127 -34.03 -23.52 0.20
C ASN A 127 -33.12 -23.21 1.41
N HIS A 128 -33.67 -22.68 2.50
CA HIS A 128 -32.95 -22.27 3.70
C HIS A 128 -31.82 -21.25 3.47
N GLN A 129 -31.85 -20.55 2.35
CA GLN A 129 -30.87 -19.55 1.95
C GLN A 129 -30.94 -18.34 2.89
N GLN A 130 -29.78 -17.90 3.38
CA GLN A 130 -29.69 -16.73 4.23
C GLN A 130 -29.65 -15.46 3.38
N SER A 131 -30.42 -14.45 3.77
CA SER A 131 -30.44 -13.14 3.13
C SER A 131 -30.39 -12.02 4.16
N LEU A 132 -29.93 -10.85 3.71
CA LEU A 132 -29.85 -9.63 4.51
C LEU A 132 -30.61 -8.53 3.78
N LEU A 133 -31.52 -7.90 4.50
CA LEU A 133 -32.24 -6.70 4.07
C LEU A 133 -31.75 -5.51 4.89
N PHE A 134 -31.22 -4.51 4.20
CA PHE A 134 -30.80 -3.24 4.76
C PHE A 134 -31.84 -2.18 4.39
N GLN A 135 -32.34 -1.49 5.40
CA GLN A 135 -33.19 -0.31 5.26
C GLN A 135 -32.45 0.85 5.92
N ILE A 136 -32.20 1.90 5.16
CA ILE A 136 -31.47 3.08 5.62
C ILE A 136 -32.34 4.30 5.40
N ASP A 137 -32.47 5.09 6.45
CA ASP A 137 -33.31 6.28 6.47
C ASP A 137 -32.46 7.53 6.30
N TYR A 138 -32.81 8.34 5.30
CA TYR A 138 -32.08 9.54 4.90
C TYR A 138 -33.00 10.78 4.86
N PRO A 139 -33.62 11.17 5.99
CA PRO A 139 -34.63 12.23 6.02
C PRO A 139 -34.14 13.60 5.51
N GLU A 140 -32.85 13.92 5.68
CA GLU A 140 -32.23 15.19 5.29
C GLU A 140 -31.24 15.04 4.11
N ILE A 141 -31.50 14.11 3.17
CA ILE A 141 -30.68 13.99 1.95
C ILE A 141 -30.84 15.22 1.03
N THR A 142 -29.74 15.63 0.39
CA THR A 142 -29.76 16.71 -0.61
C THR A 142 -30.55 16.29 -1.85
N ASP A 143 -31.32 17.23 -2.40
CA ASP A 143 -32.15 16.99 -3.58
C ASP A 143 -31.32 16.56 -4.80
N GLY A 144 -31.83 15.55 -5.52
CA GLY A 144 -31.18 15.00 -6.72
C GLY A 144 -30.06 13.98 -6.44
N ILE A 145 -29.69 13.74 -5.18
CA ILE A 145 -28.72 12.71 -4.81
C ILE A 145 -29.42 11.38 -4.55
N ILE A 146 -28.89 10.30 -5.13
CA ILE A 146 -29.36 8.93 -4.90
C ILE A 146 -28.30 8.21 -4.05
N PRO A 147 -28.69 7.57 -2.93
CA PRO A 147 -27.76 6.80 -2.12
C PRO A 147 -27.05 5.72 -2.94
N ARG A 148 -25.76 5.54 -2.66
CA ARG A 148 -24.92 4.53 -3.32
C ARG A 148 -24.43 3.52 -2.31
N HIS A 149 -24.18 2.30 -2.79
CA HIS A 149 -23.61 1.23 -1.99
C HIS A 149 -22.39 0.63 -2.66
N ARG A 150 -21.51 0.00 -1.89
CA ARG A 150 -20.34 -0.72 -2.40
C ARG A 150 -19.90 -1.81 -1.42
N PHE A 151 -19.56 -2.99 -1.95
CA PHE A 151 -18.81 -4.00 -1.20
C PHE A 151 -17.32 -3.67 -1.24
N MET A 152 -16.70 -3.66 -0.07
CA MET A 152 -15.29 -3.36 0.14
C MET A 152 -14.64 -4.54 0.87
N SER A 153 -13.43 -4.89 0.45
CA SER A 153 -12.68 -5.95 1.11
C SER A 153 -12.10 -5.49 2.46
N ALA A 154 -11.84 -6.42 3.37
CA ALA A 154 -11.24 -6.09 4.67
C ALA A 154 -9.82 -5.49 4.59
N TYR A 155 -9.13 -5.63 3.45
CA TYR A 155 -7.79 -5.06 3.23
C TYR A 155 -7.81 -3.59 2.79
N GLU A 156 -8.95 -3.09 2.30
CA GLU A 156 -9.09 -1.69 1.87
C GLU A 156 -9.35 -0.74 3.04
N GLN A 157 -9.92 -1.23 4.13
CA GLN A 157 -10.15 -0.42 5.33
C GLN A 157 -8.87 -0.24 6.16
N LYS A 158 -8.78 0.89 6.87
CA LYS A 158 -7.64 1.25 7.74
C LYS A 158 -8.00 1.34 9.23
N ILE A 159 -9.22 0.95 9.60
CA ILE A 159 -9.77 1.13 10.95
C ILE A 159 -9.48 -0.10 11.83
N GLU A 160 -9.97 -1.27 11.40
CA GLU A 160 -9.72 -2.54 12.09
C GLU A 160 -8.65 -3.36 11.36
N PRO A 161 -7.93 -4.26 12.05
CA PRO A 161 -7.03 -5.20 11.41
C PRO A 161 -7.74 -6.02 10.31
N PRO A 162 -7.11 -6.25 9.16
CA PRO A 162 -7.74 -6.98 8.06
C PRO A 162 -8.04 -8.44 8.42
N ASP A 163 -9.32 -8.84 8.31
CA ASP A 163 -9.75 -10.24 8.40
C ASP A 163 -10.49 -10.65 7.12
N ARG A 164 -9.92 -11.63 6.41
CA ARG A 164 -10.44 -12.14 5.13
C ARG A 164 -11.79 -12.86 5.25
N LYS A 165 -12.21 -13.25 6.46
CA LYS A 165 -13.53 -13.86 6.68
C LYS A 165 -14.68 -12.87 6.52
N TRP A 166 -14.39 -11.58 6.48
CA TRP A 166 -15.37 -10.51 6.45
C TRP A 166 -15.19 -9.59 5.24
N GLN A 167 -16.28 -9.00 4.82
CA GLN A 167 -16.37 -7.90 3.87
C GLN A 167 -17.16 -6.77 4.52
N TYR A 168 -17.01 -5.56 4.00
CA TYR A 168 -17.73 -4.39 4.48
C TYR A 168 -18.66 -3.91 3.38
N LEU A 169 -19.95 -3.81 3.69
CA LEU A 169 -20.95 -3.20 2.82
C LEU A 169 -21.12 -1.74 3.23
N LEU A 170 -20.70 -0.83 2.36
CA LEU A 170 -20.78 0.61 2.59
C LEU A 170 -22.04 1.20 1.95
N PHE A 171 -22.59 2.19 2.63
CA PHE A 171 -23.64 3.05 2.09
C PHE A 171 -23.23 4.51 2.26
N ALA A 172 -23.36 5.27 1.18
CA ALA A 172 -22.97 6.67 1.12
C ALA A 172 -24.05 7.51 0.45
N ALA A 173 -24.42 8.60 1.10
CA ALA A 173 -25.28 9.65 0.59
C ALA A 173 -24.86 10.97 1.22
N GLU A 174 -24.75 12.03 0.43
CA GLU A 174 -24.52 13.38 0.93
C GLU A 174 -25.83 13.95 1.51
N PRO A 175 -25.83 14.61 2.69
CA PRO A 175 -24.68 15.03 3.52
C PRO A 175 -24.32 14.07 4.66
N TYR A 176 -24.86 12.86 4.66
CA TYR A 176 -24.61 11.89 5.73
C TYR A 176 -23.19 11.31 5.72
N GLU A 177 -22.76 10.81 6.87
CA GLU A 177 -21.57 9.99 6.98
C GLU A 177 -21.77 8.64 6.28
N THR A 178 -20.72 8.17 5.61
CA THR A 178 -20.67 6.82 5.06
C THR A 178 -20.73 5.81 6.21
N ILE A 179 -21.71 4.93 6.18
CA ILE A 179 -21.82 3.81 7.12
C ILE A 179 -21.35 2.53 6.47
N ALA A 180 -20.80 1.62 7.27
CA ALA A 180 -20.31 0.33 6.82
C ALA A 180 -20.83 -0.78 7.73
N PHE A 181 -21.27 -1.88 7.13
CA PHE A 181 -21.71 -3.07 7.84
C PHE A 181 -20.74 -4.22 7.59
N LYS A 182 -20.32 -4.88 8.66
CA LYS A 182 -19.49 -6.08 8.61
C LYS A 182 -20.36 -7.27 8.20
N VAL A 183 -20.06 -7.87 7.05
CA VAL A 183 -20.82 -8.95 6.43
C VAL A 183 -19.87 -10.14 6.19
N PRO A 184 -20.30 -11.40 6.39
CA PRO A 184 -19.47 -12.55 6.05
C PRO A 184 -19.02 -12.50 4.59
N SER A 185 -17.77 -12.86 4.31
CA SER A 185 -17.18 -12.90 2.96
C SER A 185 -17.67 -14.10 2.13
N ARG A 186 -18.97 -14.42 2.20
CA ARG A 186 -19.62 -15.45 1.39
C ARG A 186 -20.04 -14.87 0.05
N GLU A 187 -20.06 -15.71 -0.98
CA GLU A 187 -20.51 -15.27 -2.30
C GLU A 187 -21.97 -14.83 -2.25
N VAL A 188 -22.24 -13.67 -2.86
CA VAL A 188 -23.59 -13.14 -3.01
C VAL A 188 -24.18 -13.62 -4.33
N GLU A 189 -25.43 -14.06 -4.30
CA GLU A 189 -26.16 -14.47 -5.50
C GLU A 189 -26.70 -13.21 -6.21
N LYS A 190 -26.23 -12.96 -7.43
CA LYS A 190 -26.55 -11.76 -8.23
C LYS A 190 -27.72 -11.97 -9.21
N THR A 191 -28.47 -13.07 -9.05
CA THR A 191 -29.64 -13.37 -9.88
C THR A 191 -30.73 -12.33 -9.64
N GLU A 192 -31.46 -11.95 -10.69
CA GLU A 192 -32.62 -11.03 -10.60
C GLU A 192 -33.60 -11.53 -9.53
N GLY A 193 -34.04 -10.61 -8.65
CA GLY A 193 -34.93 -10.90 -7.52
C GLY A 193 -34.23 -11.25 -6.19
N LYS A 194 -33.02 -11.81 -6.22
CA LYS A 194 -32.25 -12.11 -4.99
C LYS A 194 -31.29 -11.01 -4.59
N PHE A 195 -30.79 -10.24 -5.56
CA PHE A 195 -30.03 -9.02 -5.32
C PHE A 195 -30.78 -7.85 -5.92
N TRP A 196 -31.20 -6.88 -5.09
CA TRP A 196 -31.88 -5.69 -5.57
C TRP A 196 -31.66 -4.50 -4.65
N THR A 197 -31.83 -3.32 -5.22
CA THR A 197 -31.80 -2.04 -4.50
C THR A 197 -32.98 -1.19 -4.92
N HIS A 198 -33.58 -0.50 -3.96
CA HIS A 198 -34.69 0.41 -4.22
C HIS A 198 -34.50 1.70 -3.42
N TRP A 199 -34.68 2.84 -4.09
CA TRP A 199 -34.66 4.15 -3.45
C TRP A 199 -36.06 4.75 -3.51
N ASN A 200 -36.70 4.87 -2.35
CA ASN A 200 -37.98 5.58 -2.23
C ASN A 200 -37.70 7.06 -1.97
N LYS A 201 -38.00 7.91 -2.96
CA LYS A 201 -37.76 9.36 -2.88
C LYS A 201 -38.72 10.07 -1.91
N ASP A 202 -39.92 9.54 -1.73
CA ASP A 202 -40.96 10.18 -0.92
C ASP A 202 -40.73 9.93 0.56
N THR A 203 -40.43 8.68 0.94
CA THR A 203 -40.08 8.34 2.33
C THR A 203 -38.61 8.56 2.65
N LYS A 204 -37.79 8.86 1.64
CA LYS A 204 -36.32 8.99 1.73
C LYS A 204 -35.64 7.75 2.33
N GLN A 205 -36.16 6.57 1.99
CA GLN A 205 -35.64 5.29 2.46
C GLN A 205 -34.94 4.51 1.36
N PHE A 206 -33.72 4.07 1.65
CA PHE A 206 -32.93 3.20 0.78
C PHE A 206 -33.01 1.76 1.24
N PHE A 207 -33.38 0.88 0.32
CA PHE A 207 -33.45 -0.55 0.53
C PHE A 207 -32.38 -1.25 -0.30
N LEU A 208 -31.70 -2.21 0.33
CA LEU A 208 -30.80 -3.12 -0.35
C LEU A 208 -31.00 -4.51 0.23
N GLN A 209 -31.29 -5.47 -0.64
CA GLN A 209 -31.42 -6.87 -0.26
C GLN A 209 -30.45 -7.72 -1.07
N PHE A 210 -29.83 -8.68 -0.40
CA PHE A 210 -29.10 -9.74 -1.07
C PHE A 210 -29.19 -11.08 -0.33
N SER A 211 -29.15 -12.15 -1.11
CA SER A 211 -29.05 -13.53 -0.61
C SER A 211 -27.63 -14.07 -0.80
N PHE A 212 -27.12 -14.80 0.20
CA PHE A 212 -25.85 -15.53 0.06
C PHE A 212 -26.05 -16.79 -0.76
N LYS A 213 -25.10 -17.15 -1.61
CA LYS A 213 -25.11 -18.45 -2.28
C LYS A 213 -25.12 -19.59 -1.24
N LEU A 214 -25.88 -20.63 -1.56
CA LEU A 214 -25.87 -21.87 -0.78
C LEU A 214 -24.52 -22.54 -0.95
N GLU A 215 -23.74 -22.59 0.13
CA GLU A 215 -22.58 -23.49 0.17
C GLU A 215 -23.11 -24.92 0.26
N PRO A 216 -22.73 -25.83 -0.66
CA PRO A 216 -23.02 -27.24 -0.46
C PRO A 216 -22.34 -27.65 0.84
N LYS A 217 -23.12 -28.19 1.80
CA LYS A 217 -22.56 -28.80 2.99
C LYS A 217 -21.65 -29.94 2.50
N ILE A 218 -20.34 -29.72 2.50
CA ILE A 218 -19.37 -30.79 2.35
C ILE A 218 -19.52 -31.62 3.61
N ILE A 219 -20.31 -32.69 3.53
CA ILE A 219 -20.39 -33.69 4.59
C ILE A 219 -18.99 -34.32 4.60
N PRO A 220 -18.19 -34.15 5.68
CA PRO A 220 -16.92 -34.84 5.75
C PRO A 220 -17.19 -36.34 5.64
N PRO A 221 -16.37 -37.11 4.89
CA PRO A 221 -16.55 -38.54 4.80
C PRO A 221 -16.56 -39.12 6.23
N PRO A 222 -17.44 -40.10 6.52
CA PRO A 222 -17.48 -40.71 7.83
C PRO A 222 -16.07 -41.19 8.21
N PRO A 223 -15.65 -41.01 9.48
CA PRO A 223 -14.34 -41.46 9.91
C PRO A 223 -14.19 -42.94 9.57
N PRO A 224 -13.01 -43.40 9.09
CA PRO A 224 -12.80 -44.80 8.80
C PRO A 224 -13.08 -45.60 10.07
N ASN A 225 -13.96 -46.60 9.94
CA ASN A 225 -14.32 -47.52 11.01
C ASN A 225 -13.04 -48.10 11.62
N MET A 226 -12.60 -47.56 12.76
CA MET A 226 -11.57 -48.19 13.58
C MET A 226 -12.16 -49.52 14.05
N ARG A 227 -11.78 -50.62 13.40
CA ARG A 227 -12.02 -51.97 13.90
C ARG A 227 -11.44 -52.03 15.31
N MET A 228 -12.31 -52.11 16.31
CA MET A 228 -11.90 -52.39 17.68
C MET A 228 -11.08 -53.70 17.70
N PRO A 229 -9.96 -53.79 18.44
CA PRO A 229 -9.29 -55.06 18.63
C PRO A 229 -10.21 -55.97 19.44
N HIS A 230 -10.41 -57.20 18.94
CA HIS A 230 -11.05 -58.26 19.71
C HIS A 230 -10.33 -58.44 21.06
N PRO A 231 -11.05 -58.65 22.17
CA PRO A 231 -10.40 -58.97 23.44
C PRO A 231 -9.73 -60.33 23.33
N GLY A 232 -8.40 -60.31 23.51
CA GLY A 232 -7.55 -61.48 23.52
C GLY A 232 -8.00 -62.51 24.54
N ARG A 233 -8.01 -63.76 24.07
CA ARG A 233 -8.12 -65.00 24.83
C ARG A 233 -7.13 -64.97 26.00
N ALA A 234 -7.62 -65.00 27.23
CA ALA A 234 -6.78 -65.18 28.41
C ALA A 234 -6.21 -66.61 28.41
N MET A 235 -4.89 -66.71 28.24
CA MET A 235 -4.15 -67.96 28.43
C MET A 235 -4.06 -68.23 29.94
N PHE A 236 -4.62 -69.36 30.36
CA PHE A 236 -4.47 -69.94 31.70
C PHE A 236 -2.99 -70.19 32.01
N ASN A 237 -2.56 -69.85 33.23
CA ASN A 237 -1.28 -70.29 33.79
C ASN A 237 -1.54 -70.93 35.18
N PRO A 238 -1.17 -72.20 35.43
CA PRO A 238 -1.46 -72.88 36.70
C PRO A 238 -0.23 -72.94 37.62
N ALA A 239 -0.35 -72.45 38.86
CA ALA A 239 0.52 -72.81 39.99
C ALA A 239 -0.17 -72.32 41.29
N MET A 240 -0.82 -73.22 42.04
CA MET A 240 -0.26 -73.94 43.20
C MET A 240 -0.13 -73.08 44.46
N GLY A 241 -0.96 -73.39 45.48
CA GLY A 241 -0.62 -73.10 46.88
C GLY A 241 -1.75 -72.54 47.75
N VAL A 242 -2.71 -73.39 48.18
CA VAL A 242 -3.49 -73.12 49.41
C VAL A 242 -3.55 -74.42 50.22
N VAL A 243 -2.90 -74.42 51.39
CA VAL A 243 -2.97 -75.43 52.46
C VAL A 243 -4.00 -74.95 53.53
N PRO A 244 -4.51 -75.80 54.44
CA PRO A 244 -5.94 -75.92 54.68
C PRO A 244 -6.40 -75.27 56.00
N VAL A 245 -7.73 -75.14 56.10
CA VAL A 245 -8.52 -74.57 57.19
C VAL A 245 -8.54 -75.50 58.43
N PRO A 246 -8.43 -74.99 59.67
CA PRO A 246 -8.75 -75.76 60.87
C PRO A 246 -10.24 -75.62 61.27
N PRO A 247 -10.85 -76.68 61.85
CA PRO A 247 -12.27 -76.68 62.20
C PRO A 247 -12.54 -76.02 63.56
N HIS A 248 -13.76 -75.49 63.71
CA HIS A 248 -14.30 -75.02 64.98
C HIS A 248 -14.54 -76.18 65.95
N MET A 249 -13.87 -76.15 67.11
CA MET A 249 -14.44 -76.16 68.47
C MET A 249 -13.36 -75.74 69.47
#